data_AF-A0A4P7UEK5-F1
#
_entry.id   AF-A0A4P7UEK5-F1
#
_cell.length_a   1.000
_cell.length_b   1.000
_cell.length_c   1.000
_cell.angle_alpha   90.00
_cell.angle_beta   90.00
_cell.angle_gamma   90.00
#
_symmetry.space_group_name_H-M   'P 1'
#
loop_
_entity.id
_entity.type
_entity.pdbx_description
1 polymer ?
#
loop_
_entity_poly.entity_id
_entity_poly.type
_entity_poly.pdbx_seq_one_letter_code
_entity_poly.pdbx_strand_id
1 'polypeptide(L)'
;MSSPHDPRSLVGRWAFERVVTDRLADEVIDVDGTVELSVEDDGRVRWAEQGTMHRRGADIEVSRVLYVVEREGGWMVIFDDGRDFHPWSPGAQVVHLCGADTYAGWSSSGRRRGG
;
A
#
# COMPACT_ATOMS: atom_id res chain seq x y z
N MET A 1 2.53 -3.36 -24.90
CA MET A 1 3.38 -2.63 -23.95
C MET A 1 2.51 -2.31 -22.75
N SER A 2 2.79 -2.87 -21.56
CA SER A 2 2.01 -2.56 -20.36
C SER A 2 2.25 -1.11 -19.97
N SER A 3 1.16 -0.37 -19.73
CA SER A 3 1.23 1.02 -19.26
C SER A 3 1.94 1.06 -17.89
N PRO A 4 2.73 2.08 -17.54
CA PRO A 4 3.27 2.26 -16.19
C PRO A 4 2.18 2.36 -15.10
N HIS A 5 0.92 2.49 -15.51
CA HIS A 5 -0.26 2.45 -14.64
C HIS A 5 -0.89 1.05 -14.50
N ASP A 6 -0.38 0.02 -15.18
CA ASP A 6 -0.87 -1.35 -15.03
C ASP A 6 -0.29 -1.98 -13.73
N PRO A 7 -1.10 -2.31 -12.72
CA PRO A 7 -0.63 -2.88 -11.46
C PRO A 7 0.12 -4.20 -11.63
N ARG A 8 -0.16 -4.96 -12.69
CA ARG A 8 0.51 -6.24 -12.97
C ARG A 8 2.00 -6.05 -13.30
N SER A 9 2.38 -4.86 -13.77
CA SER A 9 3.79 -4.53 -14.01
C SER A 9 4.63 -4.39 -12.72
N LEU A 10 3.95 -4.29 -11.56
CA LEU A 10 4.58 -4.16 -10.25
C LEU A 10 4.57 -5.45 -9.42
N VAL A 11 4.10 -6.57 -9.99
CA VAL A 11 4.12 -7.89 -9.34
C VAL A 11 5.53 -8.21 -8.83
N GLY A 12 5.61 -8.66 -7.59
CA GLY A 12 6.85 -8.91 -6.89
C GLY A 12 6.81 -8.41 -5.44
N ARG A 13 7.98 -8.46 -4.80
CA ARG A 13 8.16 -8.06 -3.41
C ARG A 13 8.93 -6.75 -3.30
N TRP A 14 8.45 -5.87 -2.44
CA TRP A 14 8.94 -4.51 -2.24
C TRP A 14 9.13 -4.26 -0.75
N ALA A 15 10.10 -3.41 -0.39
CA ALA A 15 10.14 -2.82 0.94
C ALA A 15 9.31 -1.52 0.92
N PHE A 16 8.73 -1.16 2.06
CA PHE A 16 8.08 0.13 2.22
C PHE A 16 8.42 0.74 3.58
N GLU A 17 8.34 2.06 3.62
CA GLU A 17 8.40 2.88 4.83
C GLU A 17 7.24 3.88 4.76
N ARG A 18 6.68 4.23 5.92
CA ARG A 18 5.50 5.08 6.03
C ARG A 18 5.53 5.83 7.34
N VAL A 19 5.15 7.10 7.28
CA VAL A 19 4.99 7.96 8.45
C VAL A 19 3.53 8.36 8.54
N VAL A 20 2.90 8.05 9.66
CA VAL A 20 1.50 8.44 9.94
C VAL A 20 1.53 9.55 10.98
N THR A 21 0.93 10.69 10.64
CA THR A 21 0.75 11.80 11.58
C THR A 21 -0.69 11.81 12.07
N ASP A 22 -0.88 11.35 13.31
CA ASP A 22 -2.16 11.41 14.02
C ASP A 22 -2.22 12.76 14.74
N ARG A 23 -3.02 13.69 14.18
CA ARG A 23 -3.14 15.03 14.75
C ARG A 23 -4.05 15.08 15.97
N LEU A 24 -4.93 14.09 16.14
CA LEU A 24 -5.81 14.03 17.31
C LEU A 24 -5.04 13.59 18.55
N ALA A 25 -4.09 12.65 18.38
CA ALA A 25 -3.22 12.16 19.43
C ALA A 25 -1.90 12.93 19.56
N ASP A 26 -1.66 13.93 18.70
CA ASP A 26 -0.40 14.68 18.54
C ASP A 26 0.82 13.74 18.46
N GLU A 27 0.74 12.80 17.51
CA GLU A 27 1.64 11.65 17.43
C GLU A 27 2.14 11.40 16.01
N VAL A 28 3.41 11.00 15.92
CA VAL A 28 4.03 10.49 14.69
C VAL A 28 4.31 9.00 14.89
N ILE A 29 3.86 8.21 13.94
CA ILE A 29 3.97 6.74 13.97
C ILE A 29 4.71 6.32 12.72
N ASP A 30 5.82 5.61 12.90
CA ASP A 30 6.60 5.04 11.80
C ASP A 30 6.16 3.60 11.54
N VAL A 31 6.12 3.21 10.27
CA VAL A 31 5.85 1.84 9.84
C VAL A 31 6.81 1.47 8.74
N ASP A 32 7.56 0.39 8.92
CA ASP A 32 8.35 -0.23 7.86
C ASP A 32 7.95 -1.69 7.66
N GLY A 33 8.20 -2.22 6.47
CA GLY A 33 7.85 -3.59 6.16
C GLY A 33 8.03 -3.97 4.71
N THR A 34 7.29 -5.00 4.30
CA THR A 34 7.27 -5.48 2.93
C THR A 34 5.86 -5.50 2.35
N VAL A 35 5.80 -5.23 1.05
CA VAL A 35 4.63 -5.44 0.21
C VAL A 35 4.91 -6.60 -0.73
N GLU A 36 3.96 -7.51 -0.87
CA GLU A 36 3.92 -8.52 -1.93
C GLU A 36 2.72 -8.27 -2.84
N LEU A 37 3.01 -8.10 -4.14
CA LEU A 37 2.02 -7.97 -5.20
C LEU A 37 2.02 -9.26 -6.02
N SER A 38 0.88 -9.95 -6.10
CA SER A 38 0.71 -11.20 -6.87
C SER A 38 -0.56 -11.14 -7.74
N VAL A 39 -0.57 -11.81 -8.88
CA VAL A 39 -1.79 -11.96 -9.71
C VAL A 39 -2.55 -13.20 -9.24
N GLU A 40 -3.84 -13.05 -9.02
CA GLU A 40 -4.76 -14.16 -8.69
C GLU A 40 -5.39 -14.75 -9.96
N ASP A 41 -6.04 -15.91 -9.83
CA ASP A 41 -6.66 -16.63 -10.96
C ASP A 41 -7.76 -15.82 -11.68
N ASP A 42 -8.43 -14.92 -10.97
CA ASP A 42 -9.46 -14.01 -11.52
C ASP A 42 -8.88 -12.74 -12.16
N GLY A 43 -7.55 -12.65 -12.24
CA GLY A 43 -6.81 -11.54 -12.87
C GLY A 43 -6.64 -10.31 -11.99
N ARG A 44 -7.19 -10.28 -10.77
CA ARG A 44 -6.91 -9.17 -9.83
C ARG A 44 -5.48 -9.27 -9.31
N VAL A 45 -4.93 -8.13 -8.90
CA VAL A 45 -3.64 -8.10 -8.21
C VAL A 45 -3.89 -8.08 -6.71
N ARG A 46 -3.48 -9.13 -6.01
CA ARG A 46 -3.44 -9.16 -4.57
C ARG A 46 -2.28 -8.31 -4.06
N TRP A 47 -2.57 -7.45 -3.10
CA TRP A 47 -1.60 -6.61 -2.39
C TRP A 47 -1.57 -7.03 -0.93
N ALA A 48 -0.48 -7.65 -0.49
CA ALA A 48 -0.25 -8.03 0.91
C ALA A 48 0.82 -7.12 1.52
N GLU A 49 0.52 -6.49 2.66
CA GLU A 49 1.51 -5.77 3.47
C GLU A 49 1.75 -6.53 4.78
N GLN A 50 3.01 -6.57 5.21
CA GLN A 50 3.41 -7.00 6.55
C GLN A 50 4.54 -6.09 7.02
N GLY A 51 4.50 -5.67 8.27
CA GLY A 51 5.50 -4.77 8.81
C GLY A 51 5.39 -4.57 10.31
N THR A 52 6.17 -3.62 10.80
CA THR A 52 6.20 -3.22 12.20
C THR A 52 5.80 -1.76 12.29
N MET A 53 4.84 -1.48 13.16
CA MET A 53 4.48 -0.12 13.56
C MET A 53 5.25 0.23 14.84
N HIS A 54 6.03 1.30 14.77
CA HIS A 54 6.77 1.85 15.89
C HIS A 54 5.97 2.98 16.51
N ARG A 55 5.42 2.71 17.70
CA ARG A 55 4.47 3.61 18.37
C ARG A 55 4.78 3.73 19.85
N ARG A 56 5.10 4.93 20.33
CA ARG A 56 5.38 5.24 21.76
C ARG A 56 6.36 4.26 22.43
N GLY A 57 7.39 3.84 21.70
CA GLY A 57 8.39 2.88 22.20
C GLY A 57 7.93 1.42 22.23
N ALA A 58 6.77 1.12 21.64
CA ALA A 58 6.31 -0.24 21.40
C ALA A 58 6.38 -0.57 19.91
N ASP A 59 6.70 -1.84 19.63
CA ASP A 59 6.68 -2.41 18.29
C ASP A 59 5.43 -3.28 18.16
N ILE A 60 4.60 -2.97 17.17
CA ILE A 60 3.32 -3.63 16.93
C ILE A 60 3.37 -4.25 15.53
N GLU A 61 3.23 -5.57 15.44
CA GLU A 61 3.10 -6.25 14.15
C GLU A 61 1.81 -5.81 13.45
N VAL A 62 1.95 -5.40 12.19
CA VAL A 62 0.82 -4.96 11.36
C VAL A 62 0.82 -5.70 10.04
N SER A 63 -0.39 -6.00 9.57
CA SER A 63 -0.58 -6.57 8.24
C SER A 63 -1.85 -6.04 7.60
N ARG A 64 -1.89 -6.07 6.27
CA ARG A 64 -3.06 -5.67 5.48
C ARG A 64 -3.14 -6.47 4.20
N VAL A 65 -4.36 -6.74 3.76
CA VAL A 65 -4.65 -7.27 2.43
C VAL A 65 -5.56 -6.30 1.70
N LEU A 66 -5.18 -5.93 0.49
CA LEU A 66 -5.99 -5.19 -0.48
C LEU A 66 -5.97 -5.94 -1.81
N TYR A 67 -6.86 -5.57 -2.72
CA TYR A 67 -6.81 -6.03 -4.10
C TYR A 67 -6.87 -4.85 -5.05
N VAL A 68 -6.21 -4.97 -6.19
CA VAL A 68 -6.36 -4.06 -7.34
C VAL A 68 -7.14 -4.80 -8.41
N VAL A 69 -8.33 -4.30 -8.71
CA VAL A 69 -9.27 -4.91 -9.66
C VAL A 69 -9.49 -3.99 -10.85
N GLU A 70 -9.72 -4.57 -12.02
CA GLU A 70 -10.11 -3.81 -13.20
C GLU A 70 -11.58 -3.36 -13.06
N ARG A 71 -11.84 -2.12 -13.45
CA ARG A 71 -13.16 -1.47 -13.49
C ARG A 71 -13.29 -0.69 -14.80
N GLU A 72 -14.52 -0.29 -15.14
CA GLU A 72 -14.74 0.56 -16.31
C GLU A 72 -13.92 1.84 -16.21
N GLY A 73 -12.95 2.01 -17.11
CA GLY A 73 -12.09 3.21 -17.16
C GLY A 73 -10.80 3.15 -16.34
N GLY A 74 -10.47 2.03 -15.69
CA GLY A 74 -9.18 1.88 -15.03
C GLY A 74 -9.10 0.80 -13.96
N TRP A 75 -8.26 1.04 -12.96
CA TRP A 75 -7.99 0.10 -11.86
C TRP A 75 -8.48 0.71 -10.54
N MET A 76 -9.09 -0.11 -9.70
CA MET A 76 -9.61 0.27 -8.38
C MET A 76 -8.89 -0.55 -7.30
N VAL A 77 -8.43 0.11 -6.25
CA VAL A 77 -8.00 -0.55 -5.02
C VAL A 77 -9.24 -0.80 -4.17
N ILE A 78 -9.45 -2.05 -3.76
CA ILE A 78 -10.55 -2.49 -2.91
C ILE A 78 -10.01 -3.13 -1.63
N PHE A 79 -10.82 -3.08 -0.58
CA PHE A 79 -10.60 -3.86 0.64
C PHE A 79 -10.80 -5.36 0.38
N ASP A 80 -10.30 -6.18 1.30
CA ASP A 80 -10.49 -7.63 1.26
C ASP A 80 -11.96 -8.06 1.41
N ASP A 81 -12.79 -7.24 2.06
CA ASP A 81 -14.24 -7.37 2.12
C ASP A 81 -14.99 -6.96 0.84
N GLY A 82 -14.25 -6.48 -0.18
CA GLY A 82 -14.79 -6.13 -1.50
C GLY A 82 -15.24 -4.68 -1.67
N ARG A 83 -15.23 -3.86 -0.61
CA ARG A 83 -15.59 -2.43 -0.72
C ARG A 83 -14.52 -1.64 -1.46
N ASP A 84 -14.94 -0.64 -2.23
CA ASP A 84 -14.04 0.29 -2.90
C ASP A 84 -13.25 1.13 -1.87
N PHE A 85 -11.97 1.33 -2.16
CA PHE A 85 -11.10 2.20 -1.37
C PHE A 85 -10.69 3.44 -2.15
N HIS A 86 -9.91 3.29 -3.23
CA HIS A 86 -9.56 4.41 -4.11
C HIS A 86 -9.09 3.94 -5.50
N PRO A 87 -9.14 4.82 -6.52
CA PRO A 87 -8.55 4.52 -7.82
C PRO A 87 -7.05 4.24 -7.72
N TRP A 88 -6.54 3.29 -8.49
CA TRP A 88 -5.13 2.96 -8.56
C TRP A 88 -4.33 4.08 -9.24
N SER A 89 -3.28 4.55 -8.57
CA SER A 89 -2.40 5.62 -9.07
C SER A 89 -0.96 5.40 -8.58
N PRO A 90 -0.14 4.61 -9.30
CA PRO A 90 1.23 4.31 -8.89
C PRO A 90 2.14 5.53 -9.06
N GLY A 91 3.12 5.70 -8.16
CA GLY A 91 4.09 6.79 -8.20
C GLY A 91 3.57 8.16 -7.73
N ALA A 92 2.29 8.25 -7.32
CA ALA A 92 1.77 9.40 -6.60
C ALA A 92 1.97 9.22 -5.10
N GLN A 93 2.39 10.27 -4.40
CA GLN A 93 2.25 10.31 -2.94
C GLN A 93 0.76 10.25 -2.63
N VAL A 94 0.33 9.12 -2.07
CA VAL A 94 -1.07 8.95 -1.70
C VAL A 94 -1.22 9.56 -0.31
N VAL A 95 -1.78 10.77 -0.28
CA VAL A 95 -2.24 11.40 0.96
C VAL A 95 -3.69 11.00 1.19
N HIS A 96 -3.92 10.05 2.10
CA HIS A 96 -5.27 9.66 2.51
C HIS A 96 -5.67 10.39 3.79
N LEU A 97 -6.75 11.15 3.73
CA LEU A 97 -7.39 11.71 4.92
C LEU A 97 -8.49 10.74 5.35
N CYS A 98 -8.18 9.70 6.14
CA CYS A 98 -9.26 8.92 6.77
C CYS A 98 -9.79 9.71 7.99
N GLY A 99 -10.65 10.69 7.74
CA GLY A 99 -11.15 11.58 8.80
C GLY A 99 -10.14 12.68 9.16
N ALA A 100 -9.84 12.86 10.45
CA ALA A 100 -8.95 13.92 10.95
C ALA A 100 -7.45 13.59 10.79
N ASP A 101 -7.11 12.37 10.39
CA ASP A 101 -5.72 11.90 10.28
C ASP A 101 -5.16 12.11 8.88
N THR A 102 -3.87 12.44 8.78
CA THR A 102 -3.16 12.54 7.51
C THR A 102 -2.24 11.36 7.32
N TYR A 103 -2.57 10.53 6.34
CA TYR A 103 -1.73 9.46 5.86
C TYR A 103 -0.72 10.01 4.84
N ALA A 104 0.57 9.79 5.00
CA ALA A 104 1.57 10.06 3.98
C ALA A 104 2.43 8.81 3.78
N GLY A 105 2.30 8.16 2.63
CA GLY A 105 3.14 7.02 2.24
C GLY A 105 3.99 7.35 1.03
N TRP A 106 5.24 6.87 1.02
CA TRP A 106 6.10 6.85 -0.15
C TRP A 106 6.24 5.41 -0.66
N SER A 107 5.83 5.16 -1.90
CA SER A 107 6.14 3.92 -2.60
C SER A 107 7.37 4.16 -3.47
N SER A 108 8.55 3.73 -3.01
CA SER A 108 9.75 3.75 -3.84
C SER A 108 9.98 2.36 -4.46
N SER A 109 10.28 2.34 -5.75
CA SER A 109 10.59 1.13 -6.51
C SER A 109 12.03 0.65 -6.25
N GLY A 110 12.36 0.38 -4.99
CA GLY A 110 13.66 -0.12 -4.59
C GLY A 110 13.83 -1.61 -4.91
N ARG A 111 14.29 -1.96 -6.11
CA ARG A 111 14.69 -3.35 -6.43
C ARG A 111 15.93 -3.71 -5.61
N ARG A 112 15.80 -4.62 -4.65
CA ARG A 112 16.95 -5.19 -3.93
C ARG A 112 17.73 -6.10 -4.90
N ARG A 113 18.97 -5.70 -5.26
CA ARG A 113 19.93 -6.61 -5.92
C ARG A 113 20.43 -7.61 -4.86
N GLY A 114 20.19 -8.89 -5.09
CA GLY A 114 20.76 -9.97 -4.28
C GLY A 114 22.26 -10.08 -4.50
N GLY A 115 22.98 -10.32 -3.40
CA GLY A 115 24.33 -10.90 -3.40
C GLY A 115 24.27 -12.40 -3.24
#